data_AF-A0AAD6K963-F1
#
_entry.id   AF-A0AAD6K963-F1
#
_cell.length_a   1.000
_cell.length_b   1.000
_cell.length_c   1.000
_cell.angle_alpha   90.00
_cell.angle_beta   90.00
_cell.angle_gamma   90.00
#
_symmetry.space_group_name_H-M   'P 1'
#
loop_
_entity.id
_entity.type
_entity.pdbx_description
1 polymer ?
#
loop_
_entity_poly.entity_id
_entity_poly.type
_entity_poly.pdbx_seq_one_letter_code
_entity_poly.pdbx_strand_id
1 'polypeptide(L)'
;MAPTKEDEYKLKDFKDESPFKLGPAEKFLKEVLDVPFAFKRVDAMLYITNFDSEVEYLKRSFETLEAACEELRNSRMFLKLLEAVLKTGNRMNVGTDRGDAHAFKLDTLLKLVDIKGTDGKTTLLHFVVQEIIRLEGSCLFGTNQYQTAEKTPISAFQDEVEFRKLGLQVVSGLGGELMNVKKAAAMDSDVLSSEVAKLASGITKITEVLKLNEEIAMKESSWRFSESMNGFMKKAEEEIVMLQAQEKAALSLVKEITEYFHGNSAKEEARPFRIFMVVRDFLSILDHVCKEVGKINERTICSSVRPMASNPTLPPVFPGLTGRHHYSSSDDDESLSLSA
;
A
#
# COMPACT_ATOMS: atom_id res chain seq x y z
N MET A 1 9.09 -25.61 29.95
CA MET A 1 10.55 -25.67 29.77
C MET A 1 10.97 -27.11 29.92
N ALA A 2 11.67 -27.68 28.93
CA ALA A 2 12.18 -29.05 29.04
C ALA A 2 13.35 -29.09 30.05
N PRO A 3 13.51 -30.17 30.82
CA PRO A 3 14.62 -30.34 31.75
C PRO A 3 15.96 -30.51 31.02
N THR A 4 17.06 -30.25 31.73
CA THR A 4 18.39 -30.60 31.22
C THR A 4 18.61 -32.12 31.26
N LYS A 5 19.54 -32.64 30.46
CA LYS A 5 19.84 -34.08 30.47
C LYS A 5 20.33 -34.55 31.84
N GLU A 6 21.04 -33.69 32.55
CA GLU A 6 21.50 -33.93 33.91
C GLU A 6 20.32 -34.04 34.88
N ASP A 7 19.28 -33.21 34.74
CA ASP A 7 18.07 -33.27 35.56
C ASP A 7 17.25 -34.53 35.26
N GLU A 8 17.12 -34.89 33.98
CA GLU A 8 16.45 -36.14 33.58
C GLU A 8 17.12 -37.37 34.19
N TYR A 9 18.46 -37.42 34.14
CA TYR A 9 19.22 -38.54 34.69
C TYR A 9 19.03 -38.65 36.21
N LYS A 10 19.15 -37.53 36.93
CA LYS A 10 18.97 -37.51 38.39
C LYS A 10 17.57 -37.94 38.83
N LEU A 11 16.54 -37.52 38.09
CA LEU A 11 15.15 -37.87 38.42
C LEU A 11 14.82 -39.33 38.09
N LYS A 12 15.38 -39.89 37.01
CA LYS A 12 15.21 -41.30 36.65
C LYS A 12 15.95 -42.26 37.59
N ASP A 13 17.14 -41.88 38.05
CA ASP A 13 17.95 -42.69 38.96
C ASP A 13 17.53 -42.53 40.44
N PHE A 14 16.58 -41.64 40.72
CA PHE A 14 16.03 -41.44 42.06
C PHE A 14 15.13 -42.62 42.48
N LYS A 15 15.73 -43.61 43.15
CA LYS A 15 15.07 -44.85 43.61
C LYS A 15 14.25 -44.72 44.90
N ASP A 16 14.32 -43.59 45.58
CA ASP A 16 13.55 -43.36 46.82
C ASP A 16 12.12 -42.96 46.44
N GLU A 17 11.16 -43.87 46.62
CA GLU A 17 9.73 -43.63 46.33
C GLU A 17 9.04 -42.79 47.42
N SER A 18 9.77 -42.34 48.45
CA SER A 18 9.24 -41.47 49.49
C SER A 18 8.54 -40.23 48.90
N PRO A 19 7.22 -40.07 49.10
CA PRO A 19 6.46 -38.96 48.51
C PRO A 19 6.80 -37.61 49.14
N PHE A 20 7.71 -37.54 50.11
CA PHE A 20 8.05 -36.31 50.84
C PHE A 20 9.39 -35.69 50.41
N LYS A 21 10.19 -36.36 49.57
CA LYS A 21 11.52 -35.87 49.19
C LYS A 21 11.56 -35.05 47.90
N LEU A 22 10.58 -35.22 47.02
CA LEU A 22 10.46 -34.44 45.79
C LEU A 22 9.43 -33.33 45.95
N GLY A 23 9.77 -32.13 45.47
CA GLY A 23 8.81 -31.03 45.35
C GLY A 23 7.72 -31.34 44.32
N PRO A 24 6.59 -30.61 44.31
CA PRO A 24 5.52 -30.83 43.33
C PRO A 24 5.97 -30.80 41.86
N ALA A 25 6.90 -29.91 41.51
CA ALA A 25 7.44 -29.79 40.16
C ALA A 25 8.30 -31.00 39.75
N GLU A 26 9.13 -31.50 40.67
CA GLU A 26 9.99 -32.68 40.43
C GLU A 26 9.16 -33.97 40.32
N LYS A 27 8.09 -34.09 41.12
CA LYS A 27 7.12 -35.18 40.99
C LYS A 27 6.45 -35.18 39.62
N PHE A 28 5.92 -34.03 39.20
CA PHE A 28 5.33 -33.88 37.88
C PHE A 28 6.32 -34.26 36.77
N LEU A 29 7.55 -33.76 36.86
CA LEU A 29 8.57 -34.03 35.85
C LEU A 29 8.97 -35.51 35.81
N LYS A 30 9.06 -36.18 36.97
CA LYS A 30 9.34 -37.62 37.06
C LYS A 30 8.26 -38.44 36.34
N GLU A 31 6.99 -38.15 36.56
CA GLU A 31 5.86 -38.80 35.86
C GLU A 31 5.89 -38.54 34.34
N VAL A 32 6.23 -37.31 33.93
CA VAL A 32 6.37 -36.96 32.50
C VAL A 32 7.51 -37.75 31.85
N LEU A 33 8.63 -37.96 32.55
CA LEU A 33 9.80 -38.68 32.05
C LEU A 33 9.57 -40.19 31.86
N ASP A 34 8.54 -40.76 32.49
CA ASP A 34 8.10 -42.14 32.28
C ASP A 34 7.36 -42.33 30.96
N VAL A 35 6.85 -41.25 30.36
CA VAL A 35 6.29 -41.27 29.01
C VAL A 35 7.43 -41.31 27.99
N PRO A 36 7.47 -42.33 27.10
CA PRO A 36 8.50 -42.41 26.07
C PRO A 36 8.53 -41.17 25.18
N PHE A 37 9.69 -40.54 25.09
CA PHE A 37 9.93 -39.34 24.29
C PHE A 37 8.93 -38.19 24.56
N ALA A 38 8.50 -38.02 25.82
CA ALA A 38 7.47 -37.06 26.22
C ALA A 38 7.61 -35.67 25.57
N PHE A 39 8.80 -35.07 25.65
CA PHE A 39 9.05 -33.73 25.08
C PHE A 39 8.94 -33.71 23.55
N LYS A 40 9.44 -34.74 22.86
CA LYS A 40 9.28 -34.85 21.40
C LYS A 40 7.82 -35.02 20.99
N ARG A 41 7.03 -35.75 21.79
CA ARG A 41 5.58 -35.89 21.57
C ARG A 41 4.85 -34.57 21.79
N VAL A 42 5.24 -33.80 22.80
CA VAL A 42 4.70 -32.45 23.06
C VAL A 42 5.05 -31.49 21.91
N ASP A 43 6.29 -31.51 21.42
CA ASP A 43 6.70 -30.70 20.27
C ASP A 43 5.90 -31.04 19.01
N ALA A 44 5.64 -32.34 18.76
CA ALA A 44 4.78 -32.79 17.67
C ALA A 44 3.31 -32.32 17.82
N MET A 45 2.77 -32.39 19.04
CA MET A 45 1.41 -31.90 19.33
C MET A 45 1.29 -30.38 19.16
N LEU A 46 2.32 -29.63 19.57
CA LEU A 46 2.39 -28.18 19.37
C LEU A 46 2.40 -27.84 17.88
N TYR A 47 3.24 -28.53 17.09
CA TYR A 47 3.28 -28.36 15.64
C TYR A 47 1.90 -28.58 15.00
N ILE A 48 1.22 -29.67 15.35
CA ILE A 48 -0.12 -30.00 14.82
C ILE A 48 -1.14 -28.93 15.16
N THR A 49 -1.08 -28.41 16.40
CA THR A 49 -2.01 -27.38 16.87
C THR A 49 -1.86 -26.08 16.07
N ASN A 50 -0.64 -25.76 15.64
CA ASN A 50 -0.34 -24.54 14.89
C ASN A 50 -0.50 -24.70 13.37
N PHE A 51 -0.36 -25.92 12.85
CA PHE A 51 -0.24 -26.24 11.43
C PHE A 51 -1.31 -25.57 10.55
N ASP A 52 -2.59 -25.79 10.85
CA ASP A 52 -3.68 -25.27 10.02
C ASP A 52 -3.65 -23.73 9.96
N SER A 53 -3.28 -23.06 11.05
CA SER A 53 -3.20 -21.59 11.13
C SER A 53 -2.01 -21.03 10.33
N GLU A 54 -0.86 -21.72 10.37
CA GLU A 54 0.33 -21.34 9.61
C GLU A 54 0.11 -21.54 8.10
N VAL A 55 -0.49 -22.67 7.71
CA VAL A 55 -0.86 -22.94 6.32
C VAL A 55 -1.83 -21.90 5.79
N GLU A 56 -2.89 -21.59 6.55
CA GLU A 56 -3.88 -20.59 6.14
C GLU A 56 -3.29 -19.18 6.02
N TYR A 57 -2.39 -18.81 6.93
CA TYR A 57 -1.65 -17.55 6.84
C TYR A 57 -0.81 -17.47 5.55
N LEU A 58 -0.09 -18.54 5.20
CA LEU A 58 0.75 -18.59 4.01
C LEU A 58 -0.08 -18.59 2.73
N LYS A 59 -1.18 -19.36 2.66
CA LYS A 59 -2.14 -19.35 1.54
C LYS A 59 -2.63 -17.93 1.25
N ARG A 60 -3.13 -17.22 2.26
CA ARG A 60 -3.59 -15.83 2.11
C ARG A 60 -2.49 -14.86 1.71
N SER A 61 -1.26 -15.11 2.17
CA SER A 61 -0.10 -14.30 1.80
C SER A 61 0.18 -14.45 0.29
N PHE A 62 0.18 -15.67 -0.24
CA PHE A 62 0.37 -15.91 -1.66
C PHE A 62 -0.80 -15.39 -2.52
N GLU A 63 -2.05 -15.58 -2.10
CA GLU A 63 -3.23 -14.97 -2.75
C GLU A 63 -3.12 -13.44 -2.81
N THR A 64 -2.60 -12.80 -1.76
CA THR A 64 -2.37 -11.36 -1.74
C THR A 64 -1.30 -10.94 -2.77
N LEU A 65 -0.24 -11.73 -2.95
CA LEU A 65 0.78 -11.48 -3.97
C LEU A 65 0.20 -11.62 -5.38
N GLU A 66 -0.60 -12.64 -5.63
CA GLU A 66 -1.28 -12.87 -6.91
C GLU A 66 -2.23 -11.70 -7.24
N ALA A 67 -3.09 -11.34 -6.29
CA ALA A 67 -4.00 -10.20 -6.43
C ALA A 67 -3.26 -8.88 -6.65
N ALA A 68 -2.14 -8.65 -5.95
CA ALA A 68 -1.30 -7.47 -6.16
C ALA A 68 -0.71 -7.41 -7.59
N CYS A 69 -0.32 -8.55 -8.15
CA CYS A 69 0.16 -8.62 -9.53
C CYS A 69 -0.95 -8.30 -10.54
N GLU A 70 -2.16 -8.83 -10.31
CA GLU A 70 -3.33 -8.53 -11.15
C GLU A 70 -3.75 -7.06 -11.06
N GLU A 71 -3.79 -6.49 -9.85
CA GLU A 71 -4.06 -5.08 -9.60
C GLU A 71 -3.11 -4.17 -10.40
N LEU A 72 -1.80 -4.42 -10.35
CA LEU A 72 -0.80 -3.66 -11.11
C LEU A 72 -0.98 -3.80 -12.62
N ARG A 73 -1.29 -5.01 -13.10
CA ARG A 73 -1.44 -5.29 -14.53
C ARG A 73 -2.70 -4.67 -15.12
N ASN A 74 -3.78 -4.66 -14.35
CA ASN A 74 -5.12 -4.35 -14.85
C ASN A 74 -5.66 -2.99 -14.40
N SER A 75 -5.04 -2.30 -13.43
CA SER A 75 -5.51 -0.97 -13.01
C SER A 75 -5.35 0.04 -14.15
N ARG A 76 -6.49 0.37 -14.78
CA ARG A 76 -6.59 1.35 -15.85
C ARG A 76 -6.01 2.70 -15.41
N MET A 77 -6.34 3.13 -14.19
CA MET A 77 -5.92 4.43 -13.68
C MET A 77 -4.41 4.47 -13.43
N PHE A 78 -3.83 3.39 -12.89
CA PHE A 78 -2.38 3.28 -12.74
C PHE A 78 -1.67 3.40 -14.09
N LEU A 79 -2.08 2.63 -15.10
CA LEU A 79 -1.49 2.68 -16.44
C LEU A 79 -1.65 4.07 -17.09
N LYS A 80 -2.81 4.72 -16.92
CA LYS A 80 -3.05 6.08 -17.41
C LYS A 80 -2.12 7.10 -16.76
N LEU A 81 -1.86 6.94 -15.46
CA LEU A 81 -0.90 7.78 -14.75
C LEU A 81 0.52 7.59 -15.28
N LEU A 82 0.95 6.33 -15.50
CA LEU A 82 2.26 6.06 -16.10
C LEU A 82 2.40 6.70 -17.49
N GLU A 83 1.35 6.58 -18.32
CA GLU A 83 1.33 7.20 -19.64
C GLU A 83 1.41 8.74 -19.57
N ALA A 84 0.66 9.35 -18.64
CA ALA A 84 0.69 10.79 -18.44
C ALA A 84 2.08 11.27 -17.97
N VAL A 85 2.73 10.53 -17.08
CA VAL A 85 4.11 10.80 -16.64
C VAL A 85 5.07 10.68 -17.81
N LEU A 86 4.98 9.63 -18.63
CA LEU A 86 5.84 9.42 -19.79
C LEU A 86 5.70 10.57 -20.81
N LYS A 87 4.47 10.92 -21.18
CA LYS A 87 4.18 12.01 -22.12
C LYS A 87 4.70 13.35 -21.60
N THR A 88 4.48 13.63 -20.32
CA THR A 88 4.95 14.87 -19.70
C THR A 88 6.49 14.90 -19.65
N GLY A 89 7.12 13.80 -19.26
CA GLY A 89 8.58 13.66 -19.27
C GLY A 89 9.19 13.87 -20.66
N ASN A 90 8.63 13.23 -21.69
CA ASN A 90 9.08 13.40 -23.08
C ASN A 90 8.92 14.86 -23.55
N ARG A 91 7.80 15.51 -23.20
CA ARG A 91 7.57 16.92 -23.55
C ARG A 91 8.56 17.86 -22.88
N MET A 92 8.96 17.58 -21.65
CA MET A 92 9.94 18.39 -20.92
C MET A 92 11.38 18.18 -21.38
N ASN A 93 11.69 16.99 -21.91
CA ASN A 93 13.04 16.60 -22.30
C ASN A 93 13.26 16.64 -23.83
N VAL A 94 12.40 17.34 -24.58
CA VAL A 94 12.56 17.54 -26.04
C VAL A 94 13.94 18.12 -26.34
N GLY A 95 14.65 17.52 -27.30
CA GLY A 95 15.99 17.96 -27.70
C GLY A 95 17.12 17.51 -26.77
N THR A 96 16.84 16.64 -25.79
CA THR A 96 17.85 15.98 -24.95
C THR A 96 17.83 14.48 -25.17
N ASP A 97 18.89 13.78 -24.75
CA ASP A 97 18.97 12.31 -24.80
C ASP A 97 17.93 11.59 -23.91
N ARG A 98 17.16 12.35 -23.11
CA ARG A 98 16.06 11.85 -22.27
C ARG A 98 14.68 12.10 -22.89
N GLY A 99 14.62 12.75 -24.06
CA GLY A 99 13.39 12.91 -24.84
C GLY A 99 13.06 11.63 -25.62
N ASP A 100 11.83 11.56 -26.14
CA ASP A 100 11.33 10.44 -26.96
C ASP A 100 11.51 9.04 -26.32
N ALA A 101 11.46 8.97 -24.99
CA ALA A 101 11.50 7.73 -24.26
C ALA A 101 10.23 6.92 -24.52
N HIS A 102 10.37 5.60 -24.63
CA HIS A 102 9.24 4.68 -24.79
C HIS A 102 8.77 4.10 -23.46
N ALA A 103 9.63 4.13 -22.43
CA ALA A 103 9.36 3.65 -21.08
C ALA A 103 10.28 4.36 -20.08
N PHE A 104 9.93 4.26 -18.80
CA PHE A 104 10.76 4.70 -17.68
C PHE A 104 10.69 3.68 -16.56
N LYS A 105 11.72 3.62 -15.71
CA LYS A 105 11.72 2.75 -14.52
C LYS A 105 10.75 3.29 -13.47
N LEU A 106 9.96 2.43 -12.83
CA LEU A 106 8.99 2.84 -11.81
C LEU A 106 9.59 3.67 -10.67
N ASP A 107 10.86 3.46 -10.30
CA ASP A 107 11.57 4.30 -9.31
C ASP A 107 11.58 5.80 -9.66
N THR A 108 11.40 6.14 -10.94
CA THR A 108 11.28 7.53 -11.40
C THR A 108 10.05 8.23 -10.83
N LEU A 109 8.97 7.48 -10.53
CA LEU A 109 7.75 8.01 -9.93
C LEU A 109 8.03 8.71 -8.59
N LEU A 110 8.95 8.16 -7.80
CA LEU A 110 9.33 8.70 -6.49
C LEU A 110 10.09 10.04 -6.61
N LYS A 111 10.64 10.36 -7.79
CA LYS A 111 11.39 11.58 -8.06
C LYS A 111 10.53 12.72 -8.58
N LEU A 112 9.27 12.47 -8.93
CA LEU A 112 8.39 13.48 -9.52
C LEU A 112 8.05 14.63 -8.56
N VAL A 113 8.18 14.40 -7.26
CA VAL A 113 8.01 15.44 -6.23
C VAL A 113 9.21 16.36 -6.07
N ASP A 114 10.39 15.94 -6.52
CA ASP A 114 11.60 16.74 -6.43
C ASP A 114 11.71 17.75 -7.57
N ILE A 115 11.01 17.49 -8.68
CA ILE A 115 10.96 18.38 -9.85
C ILE A 115 9.91 19.46 -9.58
N LYS A 116 10.36 20.65 -9.19
CA LYS A 116 9.51 21.79 -8.84
C LYS A 116 9.44 22.82 -9.95
N GLY A 117 8.30 23.49 -10.06
CA GLY A 117 8.10 24.66 -10.89
C GLY A 117 8.82 25.89 -10.35
N THR A 118 8.69 27.00 -11.07
CA THR A 118 9.32 28.30 -10.72
C THR A 118 8.81 28.88 -9.40
N ASP A 119 7.63 28.46 -8.95
CA ASP A 119 7.04 28.86 -7.66
C ASP A 119 7.68 28.15 -6.46
N GLY A 120 8.53 27.13 -6.69
CA GLY A 120 9.17 26.30 -5.67
C GLY A 120 8.20 25.46 -4.84
N LYS A 121 6.91 25.43 -5.21
CA LYS A 121 5.82 24.80 -4.46
C LYS A 121 5.16 23.70 -5.25
N THR A 122 4.80 23.98 -6.50
CA THR A 122 4.10 23.02 -7.37
C THR A 122 5.12 22.07 -7.98
N THR A 123 4.93 20.77 -7.77
CA THR A 123 5.79 19.72 -8.34
C THR A 123 5.27 19.24 -9.69
N LEU A 124 6.10 18.51 -10.44
CA LEU A 124 5.68 17.87 -11.69
C LEU A 124 4.49 16.93 -11.48
N LEU A 125 4.47 16.22 -10.35
CA LEU A 125 3.35 15.34 -10.01
C LEU A 125 2.04 16.11 -9.82
N HIS A 126 2.07 17.32 -9.23
CA HIS A 126 0.88 18.17 -9.12
C HIS A 126 0.28 18.49 -10.50
N PHE A 127 1.14 18.85 -11.45
CA PHE A 127 0.72 19.16 -12.81
C PHE A 127 0.11 17.93 -13.50
N VAL A 128 0.78 16.77 -13.43
CA VAL A 128 0.28 15.51 -14.00
C VAL A 128 -1.08 15.13 -13.40
N VAL A 129 -1.23 15.23 -12.08
CA VAL A 129 -2.50 14.93 -11.38
C VAL A 129 -3.61 15.88 -11.82
N GLN A 130 -3.35 17.19 -11.89
CA GLN A 130 -4.34 18.17 -12.37
C GLN A 130 -4.80 17.87 -13.80
N GLU A 131 -3.89 17.48 -14.67
CA GLU A 131 -4.23 17.14 -16.06
C GLU A 131 -5.06 15.85 -16.15
N ILE A 132 -4.74 14.82 -15.37
CA ILE A 132 -5.55 13.59 -15.30
C ILE A 132 -6.95 13.90 -14.75
N ILE A 133 -7.05 14.72 -13.69
CA ILE A 133 -8.32 15.15 -13.10
C ILE A 133 -9.20 15.83 -14.17
N ARG A 134 -8.61 16.72 -14.97
CA ARG A 134 -9.31 17.43 -16.05
C ARG A 134 -9.83 16.45 -17.10
N LEU A 135 -9.01 15.50 -17.52
CA LEU A 135 -9.37 14.51 -18.54
C LEU A 135 -10.46 13.53 -18.05
N GLU A 136 -10.28 12.93 -16.87
CA GLU A 136 -11.26 11.99 -16.29
C GLU A 136 -12.59 12.68 -15.97
N GLY A 137 -12.53 13.90 -15.41
CA GLY A 137 -13.72 14.70 -15.14
C GLY A 137 -14.53 14.98 -16.42
N SER A 138 -13.86 15.39 -17.50
CA SER A 138 -14.51 15.66 -18.78
C SER A 138 -15.15 14.41 -19.40
N CYS A 139 -14.51 13.24 -19.29
CA CYS A 139 -15.05 11.99 -19.82
C CYS A 139 -16.33 11.56 -19.08
N LEU A 140 -16.35 11.66 -17.75
CA LEU A 140 -17.50 11.25 -16.93
C LEU A 140 -18.71 12.18 -17.11
N PHE A 141 -18.45 13.47 -17.32
CA PHE A 141 -19.49 14.46 -17.54
C PHE A 141 -20.11 14.37 -18.96
N GLY A 142 -19.30 14.02 -19.97
CA GLY A 142 -19.74 13.87 -21.36
C GLY A 142 -20.77 12.76 -21.60
N THR A 143 -20.84 11.75 -20.73
CA THR A 143 -21.87 10.69 -20.78
C THR A 143 -23.27 11.17 -20.36
N ASN A 144 -23.39 12.33 -19.71
CA ASN A 144 -24.66 12.82 -19.14
C ASN A 144 -25.31 13.97 -19.94
N GLN A 145 -24.81 14.33 -21.12
CA GLN A 145 -25.34 15.44 -21.92
C GLN A 145 -25.82 15.01 -23.31
N TYR A 146 -26.96 14.32 -23.35
CA TYR A 146 -27.95 14.53 -24.41
C TYR A 146 -29.00 15.49 -23.86
N GLN A 147 -28.70 16.79 -23.80
CA GLN A 147 -29.64 17.93 -23.78
C GLN A 147 -28.97 19.14 -23.12
N THR A 148 -28.79 20.22 -23.89
CA THR A 148 -29.32 21.57 -23.66
C THR A 148 -28.36 22.60 -24.26
N ALA A 149 -28.83 23.23 -25.35
CA ALA A 149 -28.22 24.41 -25.93
C ALA A 149 -28.48 25.63 -25.02
N GLU A 150 -27.50 26.54 -24.98
CA GLU A 150 -27.44 27.78 -24.17
C GLU A 150 -27.02 27.59 -22.69
N LYS A 151 -25.70 27.64 -22.44
CA LYS A 151 -25.13 27.70 -21.07
C LYS A 151 -24.69 29.12 -20.73
N THR A 152 -25.22 29.66 -19.64
CA THR A 152 -24.81 30.93 -19.02
C THR A 152 -23.39 30.78 -18.42
N PRO A 153 -22.56 31.84 -18.31
CA PRO A 153 -21.20 31.73 -17.77
C PRO A 153 -21.11 31.11 -16.37
N ILE A 154 -22.15 31.30 -15.56
CA ILE A 154 -22.26 30.75 -14.20
C ILE A 154 -22.46 29.22 -14.23
N SER A 155 -23.24 28.69 -15.18
CA SER A 155 -23.44 27.24 -15.30
C SER A 155 -22.19 26.54 -15.83
N ALA A 156 -21.46 27.18 -16.76
CA ALA A 156 -20.19 26.65 -17.27
C ALA A 156 -19.10 26.55 -16.18
N PHE A 157 -19.04 27.52 -15.26
CA PHE A 157 -18.11 27.47 -14.12
C PHE A 157 -18.49 26.39 -13.12
N GLN A 158 -19.79 26.21 -12.86
CA GLN A 158 -20.27 25.20 -11.93
C GLN A 158 -20.05 23.78 -12.46
N ASP A 159 -20.26 23.56 -13.76
CA ASP A 159 -19.87 22.36 -14.49
C ASP A 159 -18.34 22.11 -14.37
N GLU A 160 -17.54 23.19 -14.38
CA GLU A 160 -16.08 23.09 -14.28
C GLU A 160 -15.62 22.53 -12.93
N VAL A 161 -16.27 23.01 -11.88
CA VAL A 161 -16.00 22.60 -10.50
C VAL A 161 -16.42 21.15 -10.26
N GLU A 162 -17.58 20.75 -10.78
CA GLU A 162 -18.08 19.39 -10.62
C GLU A 162 -17.21 18.37 -11.34
N PHE A 163 -16.74 18.64 -12.57
CA PHE A 163 -15.87 17.69 -13.25
C PHE A 163 -14.52 17.55 -12.55
N ARG A 164 -13.94 18.64 -12.02
CA ARG A 164 -12.67 18.58 -11.30
C ARG A 164 -12.80 17.77 -10.02
N LYS A 165 -13.96 17.86 -9.35
CA LYS A 165 -14.26 17.04 -8.17
C LYS A 165 -14.37 15.55 -8.52
N LEU A 166 -15.09 15.21 -9.60
CA LEU A 166 -15.22 13.84 -10.07
C LEU A 166 -13.87 13.25 -10.49
N GLY A 167 -13.08 14.00 -11.26
CA GLY A 167 -11.73 13.57 -11.66
C GLY A 167 -10.80 13.36 -10.46
N LEU A 168 -10.85 14.26 -9.46
CA LEU A 168 -10.07 14.11 -8.22
C LEU A 168 -10.48 12.85 -7.45
N GLN A 169 -11.79 12.57 -7.35
CA GLN A 169 -12.29 11.36 -6.70
C GLN A 169 -11.72 10.11 -7.37
N VAL A 170 -11.71 10.05 -8.70
CA VAL A 170 -11.15 8.92 -9.46
C VAL A 170 -9.66 8.75 -9.17
N VAL A 171 -8.85 9.81 -9.26
CA VAL A 171 -7.41 9.70 -9.03
C VAL A 171 -7.09 9.33 -7.58
N SER A 172 -7.81 9.91 -6.61
CA SER A 172 -7.65 9.57 -5.18
C SER A 172 -8.13 8.15 -4.83
N GLY A 173 -8.96 7.55 -5.67
CA GLY A 173 -9.42 6.16 -5.52
C GLY A 173 -8.36 5.11 -5.85
N LEU A 174 -7.30 5.49 -6.60
CA LEU A 174 -6.26 4.55 -7.03
C LEU A 174 -5.57 3.84 -5.86
N GLY A 175 -5.39 4.55 -4.74
CA GLY A 175 -4.81 3.97 -3.53
C GLY A 175 -5.67 2.86 -2.89
N GLY A 176 -6.96 2.80 -3.21
CA GLY A 176 -7.88 1.72 -2.83
C GLY A 176 -7.95 0.60 -3.87
N GLU A 177 -7.82 0.91 -5.16
CA GLU A 177 -7.72 -0.11 -6.23
C GLU A 177 -6.47 -0.99 -6.07
N LEU A 178 -5.36 -0.41 -5.61
CA LEU A 178 -4.08 -1.10 -5.42
C LEU A 178 -3.86 -1.49 -3.94
N MET A 179 -4.89 -1.99 -3.27
CA MET A 179 -4.81 -2.28 -1.84
C MET A 179 -3.92 -3.50 -1.53
N ASN A 180 -3.95 -4.53 -2.38
CA ASN A 180 -3.13 -5.72 -2.18
C ASN A 180 -1.67 -5.44 -2.51
N VAL A 181 -1.39 -4.51 -3.44
CA VAL A 181 -0.03 -3.96 -3.64
C VAL A 181 0.54 -3.38 -2.34
N LYS A 182 -0.25 -2.61 -1.59
CA LYS A 182 0.20 -2.04 -0.30
C LYS A 182 0.49 -3.12 0.75
N LYS A 183 -0.31 -4.20 0.78
CA LYS A 183 -0.09 -5.35 1.67
C LYS A 183 1.14 -6.15 1.27
N ALA A 184 1.28 -6.46 -0.02
CA ALA A 184 2.42 -7.19 -0.58
C ALA A 184 3.75 -6.45 -0.31
N ALA A 185 3.74 -5.12 -0.36
CA ALA A 185 4.90 -4.29 -0.04
C ALA A 185 5.37 -4.37 1.43
N ALA A 186 4.58 -4.94 2.33
CA ALA A 186 4.94 -5.16 3.73
C ALA A 186 5.43 -6.60 4.01
N MET A 187 5.37 -7.48 3.00
CA MET A 187 5.82 -8.87 3.10
C MET A 187 7.32 -8.97 2.80
N ASP A 188 7.92 -10.09 3.21
CA ASP A 188 9.32 -10.42 2.93
C ASP A 188 9.39 -11.81 2.31
N SER A 189 10.04 -11.91 1.14
CA SER A 189 10.09 -13.14 0.35
C SER A 189 10.88 -14.23 1.05
N ASP A 190 12.00 -13.88 1.68
CA ASP A 190 12.87 -14.85 2.35
C ASP A 190 12.18 -15.39 3.61
N VAL A 191 11.45 -14.54 4.32
CA VAL A 191 10.63 -14.94 5.47
C VAL A 191 9.57 -15.95 5.03
N LEU A 192 8.77 -15.62 4.00
CA LEU A 192 7.71 -16.52 3.51
C LEU A 192 8.26 -17.89 3.08
N SER A 193 9.35 -17.91 2.30
CA SER A 193 9.99 -19.16 1.90
C SER A 193 10.54 -19.94 3.10
N SER A 194 11.08 -19.25 4.11
CA SER A 194 11.53 -19.91 5.33
C SER A 194 10.37 -20.55 6.12
N GLU A 195 9.21 -19.90 6.17
CA GLU A 195 8.03 -20.44 6.87
C GLU A 195 7.48 -21.68 6.16
N VAL A 196 7.41 -21.68 4.81
CA VAL A 196 7.05 -22.88 4.03
C VAL A 196 8.05 -24.02 4.28
N ALA A 197 9.35 -23.71 4.28
CA ALA A 197 10.39 -24.71 4.57
C ALA A 197 10.30 -25.24 6.02
N LYS A 198 9.95 -24.39 6.99
CA LYS A 198 9.74 -24.80 8.39
C LYS A 198 8.60 -25.81 8.51
N LEU A 199 7.47 -25.59 7.84
CA LEU A 199 6.36 -26.56 7.78
C LEU A 199 6.84 -27.91 7.23
N ALA A 200 7.51 -27.92 6.08
CA ALA A 200 8.05 -29.16 5.50
C ALA A 200 9.04 -29.87 6.43
N SER A 201 9.91 -29.10 7.11
CA SER A 201 10.85 -29.67 8.09
C SER A 201 10.17 -30.21 9.35
N GLY A 202 9.05 -29.59 9.77
CA GLY A 202 8.28 -30.00 10.94
C GLY A 202 7.65 -31.38 10.74
N ILE A 203 7.08 -31.64 9.57
CA ILE A 203 6.62 -32.97 9.15
C ILE A 203 7.76 -33.99 9.23
N THR A 204 8.92 -33.69 8.66
CA THR A 204 10.08 -34.60 8.71
C THR A 204 10.45 -34.96 10.15
N LYS A 205 10.45 -33.99 11.07
CA LYS A 205 10.71 -34.22 12.49
C LYS A 205 9.65 -35.12 13.15
N ILE A 206 8.37 -34.92 12.83
CA ILE A 206 7.30 -35.79 13.38
C ILE A 206 7.47 -37.23 12.88
N THR A 207 7.82 -37.42 11.61
CA THR A 207 8.13 -38.75 11.06
C THR A 207 9.25 -39.45 11.83
N GLU A 208 10.31 -38.72 12.20
CA GLU A 208 11.39 -39.27 13.03
C GLU A 208 10.90 -39.67 14.43
N VAL A 209 10.02 -38.87 15.05
CA VAL A 209 9.42 -39.20 16.35
C VAL A 209 8.57 -40.46 16.26
N LEU A 210 7.84 -40.67 15.16
CA LEU A 210 7.04 -41.87 14.95
C LEU A 210 7.91 -43.13 14.84
N LYS A 211 8.97 -43.07 14.04
CA LYS A 211 9.94 -44.18 13.92
C LYS A 211 10.55 -44.58 15.27
N LEU A 212 10.99 -43.59 16.04
CA LEU A 212 11.54 -43.84 17.38
C LEU A 212 10.52 -44.46 18.34
N ASN A 213 9.24 -44.09 18.23
CA ASN A 213 8.17 -44.65 19.06
C ASN A 213 7.79 -46.09 18.68
N GLU A 214 7.95 -46.47 17.42
CA GLU A 214 7.72 -47.84 16.93
C GLU A 214 8.81 -48.80 17.40
N GLU A 215 10.06 -48.35 17.51
CA GLU A 215 11.18 -49.18 17.98
C GLU A 215 11.06 -49.63 19.46
N ILE A 216 10.26 -48.91 20.26
CA ILE A 216 10.04 -49.21 21.69
C ILE A 216 8.75 -50.05 21.90
N ALA A 217 8.08 -50.48 20.82
CA ALA A 217 6.72 -51.01 20.83
C ALA A 217 6.51 -52.27 21.71
N MET A 218 6.05 -52.06 22.95
CA MET A 218 5.28 -53.04 23.74
C MET A 218 4.13 -52.42 24.56
N LYS A 219 3.65 -51.20 24.24
CA LYS A 219 2.54 -50.56 24.98
C LYS A 219 1.45 -49.99 24.05
N GLU A 220 0.19 -50.28 24.36
CA GLU A 220 -1.03 -49.82 23.66
C GLU A 220 -1.09 -48.29 23.47
N SER A 221 -0.51 -47.51 24.41
CA SER A 221 -0.43 -46.05 24.33
C SER A 221 0.51 -45.52 23.24
N SER A 222 1.47 -46.33 22.76
CA SER A 222 2.34 -45.96 21.64
C SER A 222 1.59 -46.09 20.31
N TRP A 223 0.79 -47.14 20.16
CA TRP A 223 -0.03 -47.38 18.97
C TRP A 223 -1.01 -46.23 18.70
N ARG A 224 -1.80 -45.83 19.72
CA ARG A 224 -2.79 -44.74 19.56
C ARG A 224 -2.16 -43.42 19.13
N PHE A 225 -0.96 -43.13 19.63
CA PHE A 225 -0.20 -41.96 19.19
C PHE A 225 0.19 -42.09 17.72
N SER A 226 0.79 -43.22 17.33
CA SER A 226 1.23 -43.44 15.94
C SER A 226 0.08 -43.41 14.93
N GLU A 227 -1.05 -44.04 15.25
CA GLU A 227 -2.25 -44.03 14.40
C GLU A 227 -2.80 -42.61 14.19
N SER A 228 -2.97 -41.84 15.27
CA SER A 228 -3.45 -40.46 15.20
C SER A 228 -2.51 -39.56 14.40
N MET A 229 -1.20 -39.74 14.57
CA MET A 229 -0.19 -38.93 13.89
C MET A 229 -0.13 -39.26 12.39
N ASN A 230 -0.20 -40.54 12.00
CA ASN A 230 -0.17 -40.93 10.59
C ASN A 230 -1.32 -40.32 9.77
N GLY A 231 -2.52 -40.23 10.35
CA GLY A 231 -3.66 -39.58 9.70
C GLY A 231 -3.42 -38.09 9.42
N PHE A 232 -2.90 -37.37 10.42
CA PHE A 232 -2.51 -35.96 10.26
C PHE A 232 -1.40 -35.80 9.22
N MET A 233 -0.35 -36.61 9.30
CA MET A 233 0.84 -36.51 8.46
C MET A 233 0.51 -36.59 6.97
N LYS A 234 -0.36 -37.54 6.59
CA LYS A 234 -0.81 -37.66 5.19
C LYS A 234 -1.51 -36.40 4.70
N LYS A 235 -2.44 -35.85 5.50
CA LYS A 235 -3.14 -34.60 5.17
C LYS A 235 -2.15 -33.42 5.06
N ALA A 236 -1.25 -33.31 6.03
CA ALA A 236 -0.30 -32.21 6.11
C ALA A 236 0.71 -32.22 4.95
N GLU A 237 1.19 -33.40 4.53
CA GLU A 237 2.04 -33.56 3.35
C GLU A 237 1.35 -33.06 2.08
N GLU A 238 0.09 -33.45 1.86
CA GLU A 238 -0.71 -32.98 0.72
C GLU A 238 -0.88 -31.45 0.75
N GLU A 239 -1.19 -30.87 1.92
CA GLU A 239 -1.33 -29.42 2.07
C GLU A 239 -0.03 -28.65 1.84
N ILE A 240 1.11 -29.17 2.32
CA ILE A 240 2.43 -28.55 2.09
C ILE A 240 2.80 -28.58 0.62
N VAL A 241 2.53 -29.68 -0.09
CA VAL A 241 2.82 -29.77 -1.53
C VAL A 241 2.00 -28.74 -2.31
N MET A 242 0.71 -28.58 -1.98
CA MET A 242 -0.12 -27.53 -2.58
C MET A 242 0.41 -26.14 -2.26
N LEU A 243 0.84 -25.91 -1.01
CA LEU A 243 1.37 -24.62 -0.57
C LEU A 243 2.68 -24.25 -1.30
N GLN A 244 3.60 -25.20 -1.47
CA GLN A 244 4.84 -25.01 -2.24
C GLN A 244 4.56 -24.74 -3.73
N ALA A 245 3.54 -25.38 -4.31
CA ALA A 245 3.12 -25.10 -5.67
C ALA A 245 2.56 -23.66 -5.79
N GLN A 246 1.76 -23.22 -4.82
CA GLN A 246 1.22 -21.87 -4.75
C GLN A 246 2.32 -20.82 -4.55
N GLU A 247 3.28 -21.05 -3.65
CA GLU A 247 4.46 -20.21 -3.45
C GLU A 247 5.19 -19.98 -4.79
N LYS A 248 5.48 -21.06 -5.51
CA LYS A 248 6.18 -21.00 -6.79
C LYS A 248 5.38 -20.23 -7.84
N ALA A 249 4.06 -20.45 -7.91
CA ALA A 249 3.18 -19.74 -8.84
C ALA A 249 3.15 -18.24 -8.54
N ALA A 250 2.93 -17.86 -7.28
CA ALA A 250 2.90 -16.47 -6.85
C ALA A 250 4.23 -15.75 -7.11
N LEU A 251 5.37 -16.37 -6.78
CA LEU A 251 6.69 -15.79 -7.05
C LEU A 251 6.99 -15.68 -8.55
N SER A 252 6.49 -16.61 -9.38
CA SER A 252 6.57 -16.50 -10.84
C SER A 252 5.80 -15.28 -11.35
N LEU A 253 4.58 -15.05 -10.86
CA LEU A 253 3.78 -13.88 -11.23
C LEU A 253 4.45 -12.57 -10.80
N VAL A 254 5.07 -12.55 -9.60
CA VAL A 254 5.87 -11.41 -9.13
C VAL A 254 7.07 -11.16 -10.06
N LYS A 255 7.74 -12.21 -10.52
CA LYS A 255 8.84 -12.08 -11.48
C LYS A 255 8.32 -11.51 -12.82
N GLU A 256 7.24 -12.04 -13.36
CA GLU A 256 6.64 -11.57 -14.62
C GLU A 256 6.19 -10.11 -14.54
N ILE A 257 5.53 -9.69 -13.45
CA ILE A 257 5.09 -8.30 -13.31
C ILE A 257 6.29 -7.35 -13.13
N THR A 258 7.35 -7.81 -12.45
CA THR A 258 8.60 -7.06 -12.33
C THR A 258 9.25 -6.89 -13.70
N GLU A 259 9.30 -7.94 -14.52
CA GLU A 259 9.83 -7.88 -15.88
C GLU A 259 8.99 -6.97 -16.78
N TYR A 260 7.66 -6.99 -16.63
CA TYR A 260 6.75 -6.14 -17.37
C TYR A 260 7.03 -4.64 -17.14
N PHE A 261 7.30 -4.22 -15.90
CA PHE A 261 7.52 -2.79 -15.57
C PHE A 261 9.00 -2.35 -15.53
N HIS A 262 9.94 -3.26 -15.22
CA HIS A 262 11.37 -2.93 -15.06
C HIS A 262 12.27 -3.48 -16.18
N GLY A 263 11.76 -4.38 -17.03
CA GLY A 263 12.55 -5.04 -18.07
C GLY A 263 13.47 -6.12 -17.48
N ASN A 264 14.77 -6.08 -17.82
CA ASN A 264 15.72 -7.12 -17.40
C ASN A 264 15.82 -7.24 -15.86
N SER A 265 15.30 -8.35 -15.34
CA SER A 265 15.08 -8.64 -13.91
C SER A 265 16.35 -8.96 -13.12
N ALA A 266 17.51 -9.12 -13.76
CA ALA A 266 18.74 -9.60 -13.11
C ALA A 266 19.23 -8.77 -11.91
N LYS A 267 18.89 -7.48 -11.82
CA LYS A 267 19.22 -6.62 -10.65
C LYS A 267 18.16 -6.62 -9.57
N GLU A 268 16.94 -7.02 -9.92
CA GLU A 268 15.76 -7.00 -9.05
C GLU A 268 15.51 -8.37 -8.41
N GLU A 269 16.12 -9.45 -8.94
CA GLU A 269 16.03 -10.83 -8.38
C GLU A 269 16.42 -10.90 -6.90
N ALA A 270 17.31 -10.02 -6.42
CA ALA A 270 17.69 -9.98 -5.01
C ALA A 270 16.59 -9.42 -4.08
N ARG A 271 15.57 -8.76 -4.62
CA ARG A 271 14.44 -8.18 -3.86
C ARG A 271 13.13 -8.29 -4.65
N PRO A 272 12.52 -9.49 -4.73
CA PRO A 272 11.34 -9.75 -5.56
C PRO A 272 10.17 -8.78 -5.31
N PHE A 273 9.95 -8.35 -4.06
CA PHE A 273 8.84 -7.47 -3.69
C PHE A 273 9.14 -5.97 -3.81
N ARG A 274 10.30 -5.58 -4.37
CA ARG A 274 10.67 -4.17 -4.51
C ARG A 274 9.71 -3.38 -5.37
N ILE A 275 9.14 -3.99 -6.42
CA ILE A 275 8.13 -3.34 -7.25
C ILE A 275 6.93 -2.85 -6.42
N PHE A 276 6.43 -3.67 -5.49
CA PHE A 276 5.31 -3.31 -4.63
C PHE A 276 5.67 -2.17 -3.67
N MET A 277 6.90 -2.17 -3.11
CA MET A 277 7.38 -1.07 -2.26
C MET A 277 7.40 0.26 -3.00
N VAL A 278 7.95 0.30 -4.21
CA VAL A 278 8.00 1.51 -5.04
C VAL A 278 6.59 2.04 -5.33
N VAL A 279 5.66 1.16 -5.70
CA VAL A 279 4.29 1.57 -5.98
C VAL A 279 3.56 2.04 -4.72
N ARG A 280 3.69 1.33 -3.59
CA ARG A 280 3.11 1.77 -2.30
C ARG A 280 3.60 3.17 -1.91
N ASP A 281 4.90 3.41 -2.01
CA ASP A 281 5.51 4.69 -1.63
C ASP A 281 5.04 5.80 -2.58
N PHE A 282 4.97 5.51 -3.88
CA PHE A 282 4.39 6.42 -4.85
C PHE A 282 2.91 6.73 -4.57
N LEU A 283 2.10 5.73 -4.23
CA LEU A 283 0.68 5.94 -3.87
C LEU A 283 0.54 6.84 -2.64
N SER A 284 1.43 6.70 -1.66
CA SER A 284 1.44 7.55 -0.46
C SER A 284 1.74 9.01 -0.83
N ILE A 285 2.65 9.23 -1.78
CA ILE A 285 2.96 10.54 -2.36
C ILE A 285 1.76 11.09 -3.15
N LEU A 286 1.15 10.27 -4.00
CA LEU A 286 -0.01 10.64 -4.81
C LEU A 286 -1.18 11.07 -3.91
N ASP A 287 -1.46 10.32 -2.83
CA ASP A 287 -2.49 10.66 -1.86
C ASP A 287 -2.25 12.03 -1.21
N HIS A 288 -0.99 12.41 -0.97
CA HIS A 288 -0.65 13.74 -0.48
C HIS A 288 -0.94 14.81 -1.54
N VAL A 289 -0.47 14.62 -2.77
CA VAL A 289 -0.68 15.56 -3.88
C VAL A 289 -2.18 15.75 -4.18
N CYS A 290 -2.98 14.68 -4.18
CA CYS A 290 -4.43 14.77 -4.35
C CYS A 290 -5.09 15.64 -3.27
N LYS A 291 -4.64 15.56 -2.01
CA LYS A 291 -5.13 16.42 -0.93
C LYS A 291 -4.73 17.88 -1.14
N GLU A 292 -3.54 18.16 -1.63
CA GLU A 292 -3.08 19.53 -1.93
C GLU A 292 -3.87 20.12 -3.10
N VAL A 293 -4.03 19.38 -4.19
CA VAL A 293 -4.82 19.79 -5.37
C VAL A 293 -6.29 20.02 -5.00
N GLY A 294 -6.88 19.17 -4.15
CA GLY A 294 -8.23 19.38 -3.63
C GLY A 294 -8.41 20.72 -2.91
N LYS A 295 -7.48 21.06 -2.02
CA LYS A 295 -7.48 22.37 -1.31
C LYS A 295 -7.33 23.56 -2.27
N ILE A 296 -6.50 23.42 -3.30
CA ILE A 296 -6.31 24.47 -4.32
C ILE A 296 -7.60 24.70 -5.11
N ASN A 297 -8.28 23.62 -5.51
CA ASN A 297 -9.55 23.72 -6.20
C ASN A 297 -10.61 24.41 -5.32
N GLU A 298 -10.76 24.02 -4.06
CA GLU A 298 -11.69 24.67 -3.11
C GLU A 298 -11.42 26.17 -2.92
N ARG A 299 -10.16 26.58 -2.82
CA ARG A 299 -9.78 27.99 -2.68
C ARG A 299 -10.10 28.80 -3.95
N THR A 300 -9.81 28.24 -5.12
CA THR A 300 -10.10 28.86 -6.42
C THR A 300 -11.60 29.09 -6.59
N ILE A 301 -12.42 28.15 -6.11
CA ILE A 301 -13.89 28.27 -6.11
C ILE A 301 -14.34 29.40 -5.18
N CYS A 302 -13.83 29.44 -3.94
CA CYS A 302 -14.25 30.44 -2.95
C CYS A 302 -13.86 31.88 -3.34
N SER A 303 -12.72 32.06 -4.02
CA SER A 303 -12.28 33.36 -4.53
C SER A 303 -13.12 33.87 -5.71
N SER A 304 -13.69 32.98 -6.52
CA SER A 304 -14.48 33.35 -7.71
C SER A 304 -15.97 33.62 -7.41
N VAL A 305 -16.49 33.15 -6.28
CA VAL A 305 -17.92 33.29 -5.88
C VAL A 305 -18.19 34.59 -5.10
N ARG A 306 -17.16 35.37 -4.74
CA ARG A 306 -17.37 36.71 -4.17
C ARG A 306 -17.72 37.70 -5.28
N PRO A 307 -18.92 38.33 -5.28
CA PRO A 307 -19.16 39.48 -6.13
C PRO A 307 -18.17 40.57 -5.71
N MET A 308 -17.48 41.19 -6.66
CA MET A 308 -16.88 42.50 -6.40
C MET A 308 -18.00 43.40 -5.88
N ALA A 309 -17.88 43.88 -4.65
CA ALA A 309 -18.85 44.80 -4.08
C ALA A 309 -18.92 46.04 -4.98
N SER A 310 -20.03 46.16 -5.72
CA SER A 310 -20.40 47.38 -6.40
C SER A 310 -20.70 48.43 -5.33
N ASN A 311 -19.94 49.53 -5.36
CA ASN A 311 -20.30 50.73 -4.61
C ASN A 311 -21.72 51.17 -5.01
N PRO A 312 -22.68 51.29 -4.07
CA PRO A 312 -23.95 51.90 -4.37
C PRO A 312 -23.83 53.42 -4.31
N THR A 313 -24.46 54.03 -5.30
CA THR A 313 -24.54 55.43 -5.69
C THR A 313 -25.08 56.38 -4.60
N LEU A 314 -24.67 57.65 -4.72
CA LEU A 314 -25.18 58.88 -4.09
C LEU A 314 -26.69 58.91 -3.74
N PRO A 315 -27.10 59.65 -2.68
CA PRO A 315 -28.45 60.23 -2.60
C PRO A 315 -28.47 61.70 -3.11
N PRO A 316 -29.55 62.17 -3.76
CA PRO A 316 -29.70 63.56 -4.18
C PRO A 316 -30.46 64.36 -3.11
N VAL A 317 -29.97 65.55 -2.74
CA VAL A 317 -30.77 66.53 -2.00
C VAL A 317 -30.43 67.95 -2.46
N PHE A 318 -31.34 68.57 -3.21
CA PHE A 318 -31.58 70.01 -3.13
C PHE A 318 -33.04 70.21 -2.71
N PRO A 319 -33.30 71.22 -1.88
CA PRO A 319 -34.01 72.38 -2.41
C PRO A 319 -33.31 73.70 -2.05
N GLY A 320 -33.39 74.65 -2.98
CA GLY A 320 -32.70 75.94 -2.90
C GLY A 320 -33.26 76.92 -1.87
N LEU A 321 -32.44 77.93 -1.58
CA LEU A 321 -32.84 79.25 -1.09
C LEU A 321 -31.76 80.27 -1.49
N THR A 322 -32.19 81.20 -2.33
CA THR A 322 -31.75 82.59 -2.57
C THR A 322 -30.57 83.18 -1.80
N GLY A 323 -29.68 83.89 -2.51
CA GLY A 323 -29.03 85.09 -1.95
C GLY A 323 -27.57 85.41 -2.36
N ARG A 324 -27.38 85.91 -3.59
CA ARG A 324 -26.52 87.05 -3.99
C ARG A 324 -25.22 87.34 -3.18
N HIS A 325 -24.05 87.30 -3.84
CA HIS A 325 -23.22 88.48 -4.17
C HIS A 325 -21.90 88.11 -4.88
N HIS A 326 -21.58 88.88 -5.93
CA HIS A 326 -20.30 89.17 -6.61
C HIS A 326 -18.99 88.77 -5.88
N TYR A 327 -17.93 88.31 -6.54
CA TYR A 327 -17.11 89.05 -7.50
C TYR A 327 -16.20 88.14 -8.38
N SER A 328 -15.83 88.66 -9.55
CA SER A 328 -14.92 88.10 -10.56
C SER A 328 -13.54 88.77 -10.44
N SER A 329 -12.44 88.03 -10.65
CA SER A 329 -11.13 88.44 -11.24
C SER A 329 -10.12 87.31 -10.96
N SER A 330 -9.46 86.70 -11.97
CA SER A 330 -8.22 87.18 -12.64
C SER A 330 -7.03 87.15 -11.67
N ASP A 331 -5.84 86.67 -11.97
CA ASP A 331 -5.20 85.96 -13.09
C ASP A 331 -3.88 85.40 -12.47
N ASP A 332 -3.05 84.81 -13.32
CA ASP A 332 -1.60 84.64 -13.19
C ASP A 332 -1.09 83.43 -12.40
N ASP A 333 0.08 82.86 -12.74
CA ASP A 333 0.70 82.48 -14.01
C ASP A 333 1.92 81.63 -13.57
N GLU A 334 2.39 80.80 -14.49
CA GLU A 334 3.80 80.43 -14.66
C GLU A 334 4.67 79.85 -13.51
N SER A 335 5.01 78.58 -13.74
CA SER A 335 6.38 78.11 -14.03
C SER A 335 7.36 77.71 -12.90
N LEU A 336 7.52 76.39 -12.86
CA LEU A 336 8.76 75.59 -12.83
C LEU A 336 10.12 76.33 -12.93
N SER A 337 11.00 76.04 -11.95
CA SER A 337 12.40 75.60 -12.16
C SER A 337 12.91 75.00 -10.83
N LEU A 338 13.21 73.70 -10.72
CA LEU A 338 14.44 72.99 -11.10
C LEU A 338 15.75 73.68 -10.66
N SER A 339 16.29 73.27 -9.51
CA SER A 339 17.66 72.74 -9.38
C SER A 339 18.01 72.45 -7.91
N ALA A 340 18.28 71.19 -7.59
CA ALA A 340 19.54 70.70 -7.00
C ALA A 340 19.49 69.18 -6.91
#